data_AF-A0A428NAW4-F1
#
_entry.id   AF-A0A428NAW4-F1
#
_cell.length_a   1.000
_cell.length_b   1.000
_cell.length_c   1.000
_cell.angle_alpha   90.00
_cell.angle_beta   90.00
_cell.angle_gamma   90.00
#
_symmetry.space_group_name_H-M   'P 1'
#
loop_
_entity.id
_entity.type
_entity.pdbx_description
1 polymer ?
#
loop_
_entity_poly.entity_id
_entity_poly.type
_entity_poly.pdbx_seq_one_letter_code
_entity_poly.pdbx_strand_id
1 'polypeptide(L)'
;MSEDPSHTVIVSVFRHLADPEIESTREHNWAVIYATLDWKTQKYNTYSKVPTSSPKYISKSLEANRTGLSKTIQAMLDAGPNCKDVPAFAPDGLFSSPVQIHLPRGDDGPALHLSWDDGAFLIGENGSYHLNVPEIELDIWIDATKPMMLHGHDGETLHDKTGSMFYYSWPRTQAVGVYQGEKVMGTAWVDHEFSIGGESKQNPEALSYGWNWFSLLSSGVKDMEICITQVVNEDDIIEQYVLCNDETGQSYKDIEFTLASSKSWVSGHTFQNFDTCWKLKIPSRNVDLDIISVTPNQEFQTWLRMPSFYEGAVRFSGVWDGVPIKGFGAMELTKGTDELKSMKQILNNATSLVRQELDICIPTSVRPNHFNRITRVRFDKYEEKVIQENIVDAFYMLNNRGGKNW
;
A
#
# COMPACT_ATOMS: atom_id res chain seq x y z
N MET A 1 -9.61 0.41 28.39
CA MET A 1 -8.96 -0.34 27.30
C MET A 1 -8.79 0.62 26.13
N SER A 2 -7.73 0.51 25.33
CA SER A 2 -7.59 1.35 24.13
C SER A 2 -8.78 1.12 23.20
N GLU A 3 -9.27 2.18 22.55
CA GLU A 3 -10.25 2.05 21.45
C GLU A 3 -9.59 1.59 20.14
N ASP A 4 -8.24 1.64 20.08
CA ASP A 4 -7.49 1.23 18.91
C ASP A 4 -7.49 -0.31 18.75
N PRO A 5 -7.49 -0.82 17.50
CA PRO A 5 -7.23 -2.23 17.21
C PRO A 5 -5.89 -2.67 17.80
N SER A 6 -5.77 -3.96 18.12
CA SER A 6 -4.47 -4.55 18.46
C SER A 6 -3.64 -4.81 17.20
N HIS A 7 -4.29 -5.23 16.12
CA HIS A 7 -3.64 -5.63 14.88
C HIS A 7 -4.45 -5.19 13.65
N THR A 8 -3.74 -5.01 12.54
CA THR A 8 -4.33 -4.98 11.20
C THR A 8 -3.71 -6.10 10.37
N VAL A 9 -4.53 -6.80 9.59
CA VAL A 9 -4.09 -7.79 8.62
C VAL A 9 -4.73 -7.44 7.28
N ILE A 10 -3.93 -7.43 6.21
CA ILE A 10 -4.38 -7.21 4.84
C ILE A 10 -3.97 -8.43 4.03
N VAL A 11 -4.90 -8.96 3.24
CA VAL A 11 -4.70 -10.15 2.41
C VAL A 11 -5.28 -9.88 1.03
N SER A 12 -4.44 -9.94 0.01
CA SER A 12 -4.85 -9.70 -1.38
C SER A 12 -4.45 -10.89 -2.24
N VAL A 13 -5.41 -11.36 -3.05
CA VAL A 13 -5.25 -12.52 -3.93
C VAL A 13 -5.46 -12.07 -5.36
N PHE A 14 -4.38 -12.09 -6.14
CA PHE A 14 -4.38 -11.59 -7.51
C PHE A 14 -4.43 -12.74 -8.50
N ARG A 15 -5.17 -12.55 -9.59
CA ARG A 15 -5.16 -13.41 -10.77
C ARG A 15 -4.66 -12.61 -11.97
N HIS A 16 -3.61 -13.09 -12.63
CA HIS A 16 -3.00 -12.43 -13.79
C HIS A 16 -2.74 -13.43 -14.91
N LEU A 17 -2.55 -12.95 -16.14
CA LEU A 17 -2.21 -13.79 -17.29
C LEU A 17 -0.78 -14.35 -17.15
N ALA A 18 -0.58 -15.63 -17.47
CA ALA A 18 0.71 -16.29 -17.28
C ALA A 18 1.80 -15.86 -18.27
N ASP A 19 1.44 -15.62 -19.53
CA ASP A 19 2.27 -15.00 -20.57
C ASP A 19 1.37 -14.32 -21.61
N PRO A 20 1.36 -12.97 -21.72
CA PRO A 20 0.56 -12.27 -22.71
C PRO A 20 1.03 -12.48 -24.16
N GLU A 21 2.23 -13.03 -24.41
CA GLU A 21 2.72 -13.35 -25.76
C GLU A 21 2.36 -14.76 -26.24
N ILE A 22 1.94 -15.65 -25.34
CA ILE A 22 1.49 -17.01 -25.67
C ILE A 22 -0.04 -17.01 -25.64
N GLU A 23 -0.67 -16.39 -26.65
CA GLU A 23 -2.13 -16.37 -26.86
C GLU A 23 -2.77 -17.78 -26.88
N SER A 24 -1.97 -18.84 -27.08
CA SER A 24 -2.48 -20.20 -27.31
C SER A 24 -2.85 -20.98 -26.04
N THR A 25 -2.37 -20.57 -24.86
CA THR A 25 -2.71 -21.23 -23.59
C THR A 25 -3.22 -20.17 -22.61
N ARG A 26 -4.54 -20.08 -22.44
CA ARG A 26 -5.24 -19.19 -21.49
C ARG A 26 -4.97 -19.52 -20.01
N GLU A 27 -3.72 -19.81 -19.69
CA GLU A 27 -3.27 -20.12 -18.35
C GLU A 27 -3.22 -18.83 -17.53
N HIS A 28 -3.90 -18.87 -16.38
CA HIS A 28 -3.88 -17.79 -15.42
C HIS A 28 -2.97 -18.19 -14.27
N ASN A 29 -2.13 -17.25 -13.87
CA ASN A 29 -1.32 -17.33 -12.69
C ASN A 29 -2.00 -16.59 -11.53
N TRP A 30 -1.62 -17.00 -10.33
CA TRP A 30 -2.09 -16.41 -9.10
C TRP A 30 -0.92 -15.85 -8.33
N ALA A 31 -1.15 -14.79 -7.57
CA ALA A 31 -0.23 -14.29 -6.58
C ALA A 31 -1.00 -13.92 -5.32
N VAL A 32 -0.32 -13.97 -4.18
CA VAL A 32 -0.89 -13.63 -2.88
C VAL A 32 0.08 -12.71 -2.15
N ILE A 33 -0.48 -11.73 -1.45
CA ILE A 33 0.27 -10.89 -0.54
C ILE A 33 -0.44 -10.82 0.80
N TYR A 34 0.34 -10.73 1.87
CA TYR A 34 -0.12 -10.55 3.23
C TYR A 34 0.67 -9.43 3.88
N ALA A 35 -0.03 -8.54 4.56
CA ALA A 35 0.58 -7.55 5.43
C ALA A 35 0.01 -7.66 6.84
N THR A 36 0.86 -7.52 7.84
CA THR A 36 0.47 -7.52 9.25
C THR A 36 1.04 -6.29 9.95
N LEU A 37 0.23 -5.66 10.79
CA LEU A 37 0.63 -4.54 11.63
C LEU A 37 0.23 -4.80 13.08
N ASP A 38 1.20 -4.75 14.00
CA ASP A 38 0.94 -4.60 15.43
C ASP A 38 0.86 -3.10 15.77
N TRP A 39 -0.30 -2.65 16.25
CA TRP A 39 -0.55 -1.23 16.53
C TRP A 39 0.26 -0.69 17.70
N LYS A 40 0.59 -1.53 18.67
CA LYS A 40 1.35 -1.15 19.87
C LYS A 40 2.83 -1.02 19.55
N THR A 41 3.40 -1.97 18.83
CA THR A 41 4.82 -1.97 18.47
C THR A 41 5.10 -1.20 17.17
N GLN A 42 4.05 -0.89 16.40
CA GLN A 42 4.13 -0.31 15.06
C GLN A 42 4.96 -1.15 14.09
N LYS A 43 5.08 -2.46 14.36
CA LYS A 43 5.82 -3.39 13.52
C LYS A 43 4.94 -3.85 12.37
N TYR A 44 5.38 -3.51 11.15
CA TYR A 44 4.75 -3.92 9.90
C TYR A 44 5.57 -5.04 9.25
N ASN A 45 4.95 -6.15 8.86
CA ASN A 45 5.60 -7.24 8.15
C ASN A 45 4.82 -7.57 6.88
N THR A 46 5.56 -7.86 5.80
CA THR A 46 5.03 -8.20 4.49
C THR A 46 5.47 -9.60 4.10
N TYR A 47 4.57 -10.32 3.44
CA TYR A 47 4.76 -11.67 2.95
C TYR A 47 4.10 -11.77 1.59
N SER A 48 4.73 -12.44 0.63
CA SER A 48 4.12 -12.61 -0.68
C SER A 48 4.58 -13.89 -1.33
N LYS A 49 3.67 -14.48 -2.12
CA LYS A 49 3.98 -15.63 -2.97
C LYS A 49 3.52 -15.36 -4.39
N VAL A 50 4.43 -15.62 -5.33
CA VAL A 50 4.21 -15.47 -6.77
C VAL A 50 4.53 -16.78 -7.49
N PRO A 51 4.05 -16.97 -8.72
CA PRO A 51 4.36 -18.16 -9.51
C PRO A 51 5.86 -18.35 -9.71
N THR A 52 6.30 -19.61 -9.82
CA THR A 52 7.70 -19.94 -10.11
C THR A 52 8.19 -19.39 -11.47
N SER A 53 7.27 -19.03 -12.37
CA SER A 53 7.56 -18.40 -13.65
C SER A 53 7.80 -16.89 -13.56
N SER A 54 7.37 -16.21 -12.49
CA SER A 54 7.44 -14.75 -12.36
C SER A 54 8.83 -14.16 -12.58
N PRO A 55 9.93 -14.68 -12.00
CA PRO A 55 11.27 -14.13 -12.25
C PRO A 55 11.65 -14.05 -13.72
N LYS A 56 11.29 -15.09 -14.51
CA LYS A 56 11.58 -15.14 -15.96
C LYS A 56 10.77 -14.09 -16.72
N TYR A 57 9.49 -13.94 -16.38
CA TYR A 57 8.61 -12.96 -17.00
C TYR A 57 9.09 -11.53 -16.75
N ILE A 58 9.43 -11.21 -15.50
CA ILE A 58 9.91 -9.88 -15.10
C ILE A 58 11.23 -9.57 -15.80
N SER A 59 12.16 -10.53 -15.83
CA SER A 59 13.42 -10.40 -16.57
C SER A 59 13.18 -10.03 -18.04
N LYS A 60 12.29 -10.73 -18.75
CA LYS A 60 11.94 -10.44 -20.15
C LYS A 60 11.33 -9.03 -20.32
N SER A 61 10.44 -8.62 -19.42
CA SER A 61 9.85 -7.27 -19.43
C SER A 61 10.91 -6.17 -19.23
N LEU A 62 11.86 -6.41 -18.34
CA LEU A 62 12.97 -5.50 -18.07
C LEU A 62 13.98 -5.42 -19.23
N GLU A 63 14.25 -6.51 -19.94
CA GLU A 63 15.12 -6.50 -21.13
C GLU A 63 14.55 -5.64 -22.26
N ALA A 64 13.22 -5.61 -22.41
CA ALA A 64 12.52 -4.78 -23.38
C ALA A 64 12.65 -3.28 -23.03
N ASN A 65 12.61 -2.94 -21.74
CA ASN A 65 12.82 -1.59 -21.22
C ASN A 65 14.31 -1.34 -20.97
N ARG A 66 15.07 -0.86 -21.97
CA ARG A 66 16.54 -0.67 -21.91
C ARG A 66 17.04 0.47 -20.99
N THR A 67 16.47 0.66 -19.81
CA THR A 67 16.93 1.64 -18.81
C THR A 67 18.16 1.14 -18.01
N GLY A 68 18.80 2.01 -17.26
CA GLY A 68 19.92 1.61 -16.37
C GLY A 68 19.46 0.75 -15.17
N LEU A 69 18.23 0.98 -14.72
CA LEU A 69 17.59 0.25 -13.63
C LEU A 69 17.27 -1.19 -14.04
N SER A 70 16.73 -1.38 -15.26
CA SER A 70 16.42 -2.72 -15.76
C SER A 70 17.64 -3.61 -15.90
N LYS A 71 18.79 -3.07 -16.34
CA LYS A 71 20.07 -3.82 -16.35
C LYS A 71 20.54 -4.21 -14.96
N THR A 72 20.31 -3.35 -13.96
CA THR A 72 20.71 -3.61 -12.58
C THR A 72 19.84 -4.70 -11.96
N ILE A 73 18.52 -4.62 -12.16
CA ILE A 73 17.57 -5.65 -11.71
C ILE A 73 17.84 -6.98 -12.46
N GLN A 74 18.09 -6.94 -13.77
CA GLN A 74 18.48 -8.12 -14.55
C GLN A 74 19.73 -8.78 -13.98
N ALA A 75 20.78 -8.00 -13.69
CA ALA A 75 21.99 -8.52 -13.07
C ALA A 75 21.74 -9.13 -11.68
N MET A 76 20.80 -8.58 -10.90
CA MET A 76 20.38 -9.15 -9.61
C MET A 76 19.63 -10.47 -9.78
N LEU A 77 18.72 -10.55 -10.75
CA LEU A 77 17.99 -11.79 -11.10
C LEU A 77 18.94 -12.87 -11.63
N ASP A 78 19.88 -12.51 -12.51
CA ASP A 78 20.88 -13.42 -13.08
C ASP A 78 21.86 -13.95 -12.03
N ALA A 79 22.23 -13.12 -11.06
CA ALA A 79 23.07 -13.53 -9.93
C ALA A 79 22.37 -14.58 -9.04
N GLY A 80 21.03 -14.58 -9.03
CA GLY A 80 20.20 -15.49 -8.27
C GLY A 80 20.30 -15.29 -6.75
N PRO A 81 19.40 -15.91 -5.97
CA PRO A 81 19.33 -15.77 -4.51
C PRO A 81 20.56 -16.33 -3.75
N ASN A 82 21.50 -16.98 -4.46
CA ASN A 82 22.69 -17.61 -3.89
C ASN A 82 23.99 -16.80 -4.11
N CYS A 83 23.92 -15.63 -4.76
CA CYS A 83 25.09 -14.77 -4.89
C CYS A 83 25.44 -14.15 -3.53
N LYS A 84 26.64 -14.42 -3.01
CA LYS A 84 27.08 -13.87 -1.71
C LYS A 84 27.36 -12.36 -1.75
N ASP A 85 27.54 -11.81 -2.95
CA ASP A 85 28.00 -10.42 -3.16
C ASP A 85 26.88 -9.48 -3.61
N VAL A 86 25.68 -10.01 -3.88
CA VAL A 86 24.50 -9.21 -4.28
C VAL A 86 23.39 -9.51 -3.27
N PRO A 87 22.87 -8.52 -2.53
CA PRO A 87 21.70 -8.72 -1.70
C PRO A 87 20.58 -9.27 -2.58
N ALA A 88 20.03 -10.43 -2.23
CA ALA A 88 18.92 -11.01 -2.98
C ALA A 88 17.73 -10.05 -2.90
N PHE A 89 17.49 -9.26 -3.94
CA PHE A 89 16.22 -8.56 -4.12
C PHE A 89 15.20 -9.58 -4.63
N ALA A 90 14.81 -10.48 -3.73
CA ALA A 90 13.68 -11.39 -3.91
C ALA A 90 12.58 -10.92 -2.95
N PRO A 91 11.84 -9.86 -3.29
CA PRO A 91 10.78 -9.33 -2.44
C PRO A 91 9.67 -10.36 -2.22
N ASP A 92 9.52 -11.32 -3.13
CA ASP A 92 8.50 -12.36 -3.05
C ASP A 92 9.08 -13.77 -2.86
N GLY A 93 8.37 -14.58 -2.10
CA GLY A 93 8.50 -16.03 -2.10
C GLY A 93 7.91 -16.63 -3.38
N LEU A 94 8.32 -17.85 -3.71
CA LEU A 94 7.73 -18.61 -4.82
C LEU A 94 6.75 -19.64 -4.28
N PHE A 95 5.63 -19.82 -4.98
CA PHE A 95 4.73 -20.94 -4.68
C PHE A 95 5.45 -22.29 -4.80
N SER A 96 5.19 -23.20 -3.87
CA SER A 96 5.65 -24.59 -3.94
C SER A 96 4.86 -25.40 -4.98
N SER A 97 3.60 -25.03 -5.22
CA SER A 97 2.72 -25.62 -6.21
C SER A 97 1.69 -24.60 -6.72
N PRO A 98 1.11 -24.77 -7.92
CA PRO A 98 0.08 -23.86 -8.41
C PRO A 98 -1.11 -23.75 -7.46
N VAL A 99 -1.66 -22.54 -7.31
CA VAL A 99 -2.91 -22.30 -6.59
C VAL A 99 -4.02 -23.18 -7.15
N GLN A 100 -4.68 -23.93 -6.29
CA GLN A 100 -5.78 -24.80 -6.65
C GLN A 100 -7.10 -24.04 -6.57
N ILE A 101 -7.90 -24.15 -7.64
CA ILE A 101 -9.25 -23.61 -7.72
C ILE A 101 -10.22 -24.77 -7.60
N HIS A 102 -11.06 -24.75 -6.57
CA HIS A 102 -12.06 -25.79 -6.36
C HIS A 102 -13.41 -25.29 -6.89
N LEU A 103 -13.87 -25.88 -7.98
CA LEU A 103 -15.17 -25.53 -8.56
C LEU A 103 -16.31 -26.15 -7.72
N PRO A 104 -17.41 -25.42 -7.50
CA PRO A 104 -18.60 -25.98 -6.86
C PRO A 104 -19.12 -27.18 -7.66
N ARG A 105 -19.67 -28.19 -6.96
CA ARG A 105 -20.24 -29.38 -7.60
C ARG A 105 -21.73 -29.16 -7.81
N GLY A 106 -22.11 -28.65 -8.98
CA GLY A 106 -23.50 -28.29 -9.29
C GLY A 106 -23.86 -26.91 -8.72
N ASP A 107 -25.10 -26.74 -8.26
CA ASP A 107 -25.56 -25.51 -7.59
C ASP A 107 -25.13 -25.44 -6.11
N ASP A 108 -24.44 -26.47 -5.60
CA ASP A 108 -24.00 -26.58 -4.20
C ASP A 108 -22.50 -26.32 -4.07
N GLY A 109 -22.16 -25.29 -3.28
CA GLY A 109 -20.80 -24.97 -2.86
C GLY A 109 -20.49 -23.46 -2.95
N PRO A 110 -19.52 -22.96 -2.17
CA PRO A 110 -19.15 -21.55 -2.16
C PRO A 110 -18.60 -21.11 -3.52
N ALA A 111 -19.01 -19.92 -3.99
CA ALA A 111 -18.58 -19.38 -5.28
C ALA A 111 -17.06 -19.18 -5.40
N LEU A 112 -16.36 -18.95 -4.29
CA LEU A 112 -14.91 -18.83 -4.22
C LEU A 112 -14.33 -19.92 -3.31
N HIS A 113 -13.44 -20.75 -3.85
CA HIS A 113 -12.66 -21.70 -3.07
C HIS A 113 -11.27 -21.85 -3.69
N LEU A 114 -10.30 -21.22 -3.03
CA LEU A 114 -8.90 -21.22 -3.41
C LEU A 114 -8.08 -21.89 -2.31
N SER A 115 -7.10 -22.70 -2.68
CA SER A 115 -6.10 -23.20 -1.74
C SER A 115 -4.71 -23.10 -2.34
N TRP A 116 -3.74 -22.76 -1.51
CA TRP A 116 -2.34 -22.64 -1.88
C TRP A 116 -1.45 -23.14 -0.74
N ASP A 117 -0.14 -23.10 -0.96
CA ASP A 117 0.92 -23.60 -0.08
C ASP A 117 0.61 -23.72 1.42
N ASP A 118 1.19 -24.75 2.04
CA ASP A 118 1.18 -24.92 3.50
C ASP A 118 -0.22 -25.03 4.12
N GLY A 119 -1.24 -25.34 3.31
CA GLY A 119 -2.62 -25.50 3.74
C GLY A 119 -3.42 -24.21 3.81
N ALA A 120 -2.90 -23.11 3.26
CA ALA A 120 -3.63 -21.85 3.19
C ALA A 120 -4.82 -21.94 2.22
N PHE A 121 -5.92 -21.26 2.56
CA PHE A 121 -7.12 -21.24 1.73
C PHE A 121 -8.00 -20.02 1.97
N LEU A 122 -8.84 -19.73 0.98
CA LEU A 122 -9.95 -18.77 1.05
C LEU A 122 -11.20 -19.44 0.49
N ILE A 123 -12.26 -19.54 1.29
CA ILE A 123 -13.50 -20.23 0.93
C ILE A 123 -14.69 -19.37 1.31
N GLY A 124 -15.62 -19.11 0.39
CA GLY A 124 -16.85 -18.40 0.70
C GLY A 124 -17.48 -17.68 -0.48
N GLU A 125 -18.43 -16.82 -0.19
CA GLU A 125 -19.14 -16.01 -1.17
C GLU A 125 -19.92 -14.88 -0.50
N ASN A 126 -20.31 -13.86 -1.28
CA ASN A 126 -21.26 -12.83 -0.87
C ASN A 126 -20.92 -12.17 0.48
N GLY A 127 -19.63 -11.86 0.68
CA GLY A 127 -19.17 -11.18 1.89
C GLY A 127 -18.99 -12.09 3.10
N SER A 128 -19.18 -13.41 2.93
CA SER A 128 -18.99 -14.42 3.97
C SER A 128 -17.87 -15.36 3.57
N TYR A 129 -16.74 -15.32 4.27
CA TYR A 129 -15.53 -16.06 3.91
C TYR A 129 -14.83 -16.68 5.12
N HIS A 130 -14.26 -17.86 4.93
CA HIS A 130 -13.27 -18.46 5.80
C HIS A 130 -11.88 -18.31 5.15
N LEU A 131 -10.99 -17.61 5.83
CA LEU A 131 -9.61 -17.39 5.41
C LEU A 131 -8.66 -18.04 6.42
N ASN A 132 -7.80 -18.93 5.92
CA ASN A 132 -6.73 -19.55 6.67
C ASN A 132 -5.39 -19.28 6.00
N VAL A 133 -4.45 -18.69 6.72
CA VAL A 133 -3.09 -18.40 6.25
C VAL A 133 -2.09 -18.80 7.33
N PRO A 134 -1.59 -20.06 7.32
CA PRO A 134 -0.69 -20.57 8.35
C PRO A 134 0.63 -19.80 8.46
N GLU A 135 1.11 -19.23 7.36
CA GLU A 135 2.36 -18.42 7.31
C GLU A 135 2.33 -17.21 8.25
N ILE A 136 1.15 -16.65 8.51
CA ILE A 136 0.94 -15.54 9.43
C ILE A 136 0.08 -15.95 10.64
N GLU A 137 -0.12 -17.25 10.86
CA GLU A 137 -0.94 -17.82 11.93
C GLU A 137 -2.37 -17.24 11.99
N LEU A 138 -3.00 -17.02 10.84
CA LEU A 138 -4.35 -16.47 10.71
C LEU A 138 -5.36 -17.57 10.38
N ASP A 139 -6.45 -17.64 11.13
CA ASP A 139 -7.61 -18.49 10.85
C ASP A 139 -8.90 -17.76 11.25
N ILE A 140 -9.59 -17.15 10.28
CA ILE A 140 -10.73 -16.26 10.56
C ILE A 140 -11.93 -16.53 9.66
N TRP A 141 -13.11 -16.32 10.22
CA TRP A 141 -14.37 -16.22 9.51
C TRP A 141 -14.76 -14.74 9.47
N ILE A 142 -15.17 -14.29 8.29
CA ILE A 142 -15.73 -12.97 8.07
C ILE A 142 -17.15 -13.11 7.52
N ASP A 143 -18.07 -12.29 7.99
CA ASP A 143 -19.47 -12.27 7.55
C ASP A 143 -19.94 -10.83 7.34
N ALA A 144 -20.50 -10.52 6.17
CA ALA A 144 -21.02 -9.18 5.87
C ALA A 144 -22.16 -8.79 6.81
N THR A 145 -22.06 -7.59 7.38
CA THR A 145 -23.07 -7.03 8.30
C THR A 145 -23.80 -5.83 7.73
N LYS A 146 -23.35 -5.34 6.57
CA LYS A 146 -23.90 -4.19 5.84
C LYS A 146 -24.02 -4.55 4.35
N PRO A 147 -24.88 -3.82 3.60
CA PRO A 147 -25.02 -4.02 2.16
C PRO A 147 -23.69 -3.86 1.40
N MET A 148 -23.61 -4.55 0.26
CA MET A 148 -22.53 -4.40 -0.72
C MET A 148 -22.49 -2.97 -1.26
N MET A 149 -21.29 -2.46 -1.50
CA MET A 149 -21.04 -1.18 -2.16
C MET A 149 -20.61 -1.44 -3.61
N LEU A 150 -21.36 -0.94 -4.58
CA LEU A 150 -20.97 -0.96 -6.00
C LEU A 150 -20.12 0.28 -6.31
N HIS A 151 -18.98 0.07 -6.96
CA HIS A 151 -18.11 1.18 -7.41
C HIS A 151 -18.53 1.71 -8.77
N GLY A 152 -17.91 2.82 -9.19
CA GLY A 152 -18.09 3.35 -10.54
C GLY A 152 -19.54 3.72 -10.88
N HIS A 153 -20.05 3.15 -11.97
CA HIS A 153 -21.45 3.19 -12.41
C HIS A 153 -22.03 1.78 -12.34
N ASP A 154 -22.76 1.48 -11.26
CA ASP A 154 -23.38 0.16 -11.00
C ASP A 154 -22.39 -1.02 -11.05
N GLY A 155 -21.18 -0.79 -10.53
CA GLY A 155 -20.10 -1.77 -10.47
C GLY A 155 -19.06 -1.58 -11.57
N GLU A 156 -19.37 -0.89 -12.67
CA GLU A 156 -18.38 -0.65 -13.74
C GLU A 156 -17.58 0.64 -13.48
N THR A 157 -16.28 0.52 -13.28
CA THR A 157 -15.37 1.67 -13.23
C THR A 157 -15.16 2.22 -14.64
N LEU A 158 -15.28 3.54 -14.80
CA LEU A 158 -15.24 4.19 -16.10
C LEU A 158 -13.82 4.58 -16.45
N HIS A 159 -13.11 3.77 -17.26
CA HIS A 159 -11.90 4.30 -17.89
C HIS A 159 -11.45 3.61 -19.18
N ASP A 160 -11.70 4.26 -20.32
CA ASP A 160 -11.26 3.83 -21.66
C ASP A 160 -9.72 3.65 -21.78
N LYS A 161 -8.94 4.38 -20.97
CA LYS A 161 -7.46 4.35 -20.97
C LYS A 161 -6.76 3.47 -19.90
N THR A 162 -7.36 3.23 -18.72
CA THR A 162 -6.75 2.40 -17.66
C THR A 162 -7.32 0.98 -17.64
N GLY A 163 -8.40 0.74 -18.39
CA GLY A 163 -9.17 -0.50 -18.37
C GLY A 163 -10.36 -0.37 -17.41
N SER A 164 -11.55 -0.72 -17.90
CA SER A 164 -12.74 -0.80 -17.05
C SER A 164 -12.68 -2.02 -16.14
N MET A 165 -13.31 -1.95 -14.98
CA MET A 165 -13.38 -3.04 -14.01
C MET A 165 -14.79 -3.18 -13.46
N PHE A 166 -15.22 -4.41 -13.19
CA PHE A 166 -16.33 -4.69 -12.30
C PHE A 166 -15.78 -4.69 -10.88
N TYR A 167 -16.22 -3.74 -10.07
CA TYR A 167 -15.68 -3.51 -8.74
C TYR A 167 -16.82 -3.32 -7.74
N TYR A 168 -16.78 -4.12 -6.67
CA TYR A 168 -17.65 -3.98 -5.52
C TYR A 168 -16.93 -4.33 -4.22
N SER A 169 -17.45 -3.82 -3.11
CA SER A 169 -16.97 -4.10 -1.76
C SER A 169 -18.05 -4.68 -0.87
N TRP A 170 -17.66 -5.51 0.09
CA TRP A 170 -18.36 -5.72 1.35
C TRP A 170 -17.69 -4.86 2.41
N PRO A 171 -18.14 -3.61 2.59
CA PRO A 171 -17.33 -2.64 3.29
C PRO A 171 -17.25 -2.91 4.79
N ARG A 172 -18.29 -3.49 5.39
CA ARG A 172 -18.30 -3.88 6.81
C ARG A 172 -18.69 -5.35 7.00
N THR A 173 -17.69 -6.15 7.31
CA THR A 173 -17.84 -7.55 7.73
C THR A 173 -17.44 -7.71 9.20
N GLN A 174 -18.11 -8.58 9.94
CA GLN A 174 -17.67 -9.01 11.26
C GLN A 174 -16.63 -10.11 11.08
N ALA A 175 -15.47 -9.98 11.73
CA ALA A 175 -14.41 -10.99 11.72
C ALA A 175 -14.31 -11.66 13.09
N VAL A 176 -14.24 -13.01 13.12
CA VAL A 176 -14.01 -13.81 14.34
C VAL A 176 -13.07 -14.95 14.01
N GLY A 177 -12.11 -15.23 14.89
CA GLY A 177 -11.23 -16.37 14.70
C GLY A 177 -10.01 -16.37 15.62
N VAL A 178 -8.88 -16.82 15.09
CA VAL A 178 -7.59 -16.91 15.77
C VAL A 178 -6.52 -16.19 14.95
N TYR A 179 -5.68 -15.42 15.63
CA TYR A 179 -4.47 -14.82 15.06
C TYR A 179 -3.33 -14.96 16.06
N GLN A 180 -2.20 -15.56 15.63
CA GLN A 180 -1.03 -15.82 16.47
C GLN A 180 -1.37 -16.56 17.79
N GLY A 181 -2.28 -17.53 17.71
CA GLY A 181 -2.75 -18.32 18.85
C GLY A 181 -3.79 -17.64 19.75
N GLU A 182 -4.09 -16.37 19.55
CA GLU A 182 -5.06 -15.61 20.35
C GLU A 182 -6.42 -15.53 19.66
N LYS A 183 -7.51 -15.61 20.44
CA LYS A 183 -8.86 -15.38 19.91
C LYS A 183 -9.03 -13.91 19.57
N VAL A 184 -9.47 -13.64 18.35
CA VAL A 184 -9.68 -12.29 17.84
C VAL A 184 -11.11 -12.08 17.38
N MET A 185 -11.57 -10.83 17.50
CA MET A 185 -12.79 -10.32 16.91
C MET A 185 -12.49 -8.94 16.34
N GLY A 186 -13.05 -8.61 15.18
CA GLY A 186 -12.82 -7.34 14.53
C GLY A 186 -13.82 -7.06 13.42
N THR A 187 -13.44 -6.13 12.55
CA THR A 187 -14.16 -5.79 11.33
C THR A 187 -13.21 -5.85 10.16
N ALA A 188 -13.69 -6.24 8.98
CA ALA A 188 -12.91 -6.20 7.74
C ALA A 188 -13.69 -5.56 6.60
N TRP A 189 -12.93 -4.95 5.69
CA TRP A 189 -13.39 -4.49 4.39
C TRP A 189 -12.92 -5.51 3.35
N VAL A 190 -13.82 -5.96 2.47
CA VAL A 190 -13.50 -6.94 1.42
C VAL A 190 -13.79 -6.34 0.07
N ASP A 191 -12.81 -6.36 -0.83
CA ASP A 191 -12.95 -5.91 -2.21
C ASP A 191 -12.92 -7.05 -3.21
N HIS A 192 -13.68 -6.88 -4.29
CA HIS A 192 -13.67 -7.75 -5.45
C HIS A 192 -13.56 -6.94 -6.73
N GLU A 193 -12.49 -7.20 -7.47
CA GLU A 193 -12.14 -6.48 -8.68
C GLU A 193 -11.94 -7.44 -9.84
N PHE A 194 -12.64 -7.19 -10.94
CA PHE A 194 -12.56 -7.99 -12.17
C PHE A 194 -12.39 -7.05 -13.36
N SER A 195 -11.38 -7.23 -14.20
CA SER A 195 -11.28 -6.42 -15.41
C SER A 195 -12.46 -6.69 -16.37
N ILE A 196 -13.11 -5.62 -16.84
CA ILE A 196 -14.12 -5.62 -17.90
C ILE A 196 -13.47 -5.04 -19.15
N GLY A 197 -13.36 -5.85 -20.21
CA GLY A 197 -12.72 -5.45 -21.46
C GLY A 197 -11.82 -6.57 -21.95
N GLY A 198 -12.24 -7.30 -22.98
CA GLY A 198 -11.53 -8.49 -23.45
C GLY A 198 -10.15 -8.13 -24.00
N GLU A 199 -9.10 -8.75 -23.45
CA GLU A 199 -7.76 -9.06 -23.99
C GLU A 199 -7.07 -8.07 -24.96
N SER A 200 -7.56 -6.85 -25.16
CA SER A 200 -7.03 -5.90 -26.15
C SER A 200 -5.93 -5.09 -25.51
N LYS A 201 -4.76 -5.75 -25.38
CA LYS A 201 -3.47 -5.20 -24.98
C LYS A 201 -3.50 -4.62 -23.57
N GLN A 202 -2.72 -5.19 -22.66
CA GLN A 202 -2.18 -4.40 -21.55
C GLN A 202 -1.61 -3.13 -22.18
N ASN A 203 -2.33 -2.01 -22.11
CA ASN A 203 -1.82 -0.75 -22.60
C ASN A 203 -0.61 -0.49 -21.70
N PRO A 204 0.62 -0.37 -22.23
CA PRO A 204 1.77 -0.06 -21.38
C PRO A 204 1.56 1.21 -20.56
N GLU A 205 0.65 2.09 -21.02
CA GLU A 205 0.18 3.28 -20.29
C GLU A 205 -0.72 2.96 -19.08
N ALA A 206 -1.34 1.78 -18.97
CA ALA A 206 -2.09 1.41 -17.76
C ALA A 206 -1.19 1.34 -16.51
N LEU A 207 0.09 1.01 -16.70
CA LEU A 207 1.12 1.05 -15.65
C LEU A 207 1.57 2.48 -15.29
N SER A 208 1.26 3.47 -16.15
CA SER A 208 1.67 4.86 -15.91
C SER A 208 0.70 5.64 -15.02
N TYR A 209 -0.47 5.10 -14.67
CA TYR A 209 -1.39 5.73 -13.72
C TYR A 209 -1.06 5.32 -12.29
N GLY A 210 -1.27 6.25 -11.37
CA GLY A 210 -1.26 6.00 -9.93
C GLY A 210 -2.67 6.07 -9.37
N TRP A 211 -2.85 5.59 -8.15
CA TRP A 211 -4.09 5.79 -7.42
C TRP A 211 -3.82 6.04 -5.94
N ASN A 212 -4.73 6.80 -5.34
CA ASN A 212 -4.88 6.93 -3.90
C ASN A 212 -6.24 6.32 -3.55
N TRP A 213 -6.23 5.21 -2.81
CA TRP A 213 -7.42 4.49 -2.42
C TRP A 213 -7.49 4.38 -0.89
N PHE A 214 -8.69 4.52 -0.34
CA PHE A 214 -8.92 4.45 1.10
C PHE A 214 -10.23 3.71 1.38
N SER A 215 -10.19 2.77 2.31
CA SER A 215 -11.38 2.22 2.97
C SER A 215 -11.40 2.70 4.41
N LEU A 216 -12.47 3.36 4.84
CA LEU A 216 -12.61 3.91 6.18
C LEU A 216 -13.89 3.41 6.83
N LEU A 217 -13.74 2.85 8.03
CA LEU A 217 -14.82 2.36 8.87
C LEU A 217 -14.91 3.23 10.11
N SER A 218 -15.98 4.01 10.21
CA SER A 218 -16.19 4.81 11.42
C SER A 218 -16.59 3.90 12.59
N SER A 219 -16.36 4.45 13.77
CA SER A 219 -16.74 3.89 15.06
C SER A 219 -17.50 4.96 15.86
N GLY A 220 -18.47 4.55 16.65
CA GLY A 220 -19.25 5.46 17.50
C GLY A 220 -20.64 5.77 16.96
N VAL A 221 -21.07 7.03 17.07
CA VAL A 221 -22.49 7.44 16.89
C VAL A 221 -22.96 7.35 15.44
N LYS A 222 -22.08 7.66 14.49
CA LYS A 222 -22.33 7.48 13.06
C LYS A 222 -21.54 6.28 12.58
N ASP A 223 -22.22 5.18 12.34
CA ASP A 223 -21.67 3.95 11.76
C ASP A 223 -21.72 4.07 10.24
N MET A 224 -20.56 4.33 9.63
CA MET A 224 -20.42 4.69 8.22
C MET A 224 -19.30 3.87 7.60
N GLU A 225 -19.48 3.57 6.33
CA GLU A 225 -18.48 2.97 5.47
C GLU A 225 -18.14 3.94 4.35
N ILE A 226 -16.88 4.35 4.25
CA ILE A 226 -16.43 5.39 3.31
C ILE A 226 -15.30 4.81 2.46
N CYS A 227 -15.49 4.78 1.14
CA CYS A 227 -14.44 4.54 0.16
C CYS A 227 -14.05 5.85 -0.49
N ILE A 228 -12.75 6.13 -0.58
CA ILE A 228 -12.21 7.28 -1.32
C ILE A 228 -11.32 6.74 -2.43
N THR A 229 -11.61 7.12 -3.66
CA THR A 229 -10.81 6.74 -4.83
C THR A 229 -10.37 7.98 -5.57
N GLN A 230 -9.08 8.08 -5.87
CA GLN A 230 -8.51 9.11 -6.74
C GLN A 230 -7.47 8.48 -7.66
N VAL A 231 -7.72 8.51 -8.97
CA VAL A 231 -6.80 8.06 -10.01
C VAL A 231 -6.02 9.27 -10.53
N VAL A 232 -4.70 9.13 -10.61
CA VAL A 232 -3.80 10.21 -11.00
C VAL A 232 -2.91 9.79 -12.16
N ASN A 233 -2.58 10.76 -13.01
CA ASN A 233 -1.52 10.64 -14.00
C ASN A 233 -0.52 11.77 -13.75
N GLU A 234 0.67 11.42 -13.26
CA GLU A 234 1.62 12.40 -12.71
C GLU A 234 0.96 13.27 -11.63
N ASP A 235 0.76 14.56 -11.89
CA ASP A 235 0.15 15.53 -10.98
C ASP A 235 -1.34 15.81 -11.29
N ASP A 236 -1.88 15.22 -12.37
CA ASP A 236 -3.26 15.45 -12.82
C ASP A 236 -4.21 14.40 -12.22
N ILE A 237 -5.33 14.87 -11.66
CA ILE A 237 -6.43 13.99 -11.22
C ILE A 237 -7.27 13.63 -12.45
N ILE A 238 -7.35 12.34 -12.74
CA ILE A 238 -8.07 11.80 -13.90
C ILE A 238 -9.50 11.39 -13.52
N GLU A 239 -9.64 10.76 -12.35
CA GLU A 239 -10.93 10.39 -11.78
C GLU A 239 -10.85 10.52 -10.27
N GLN A 240 -11.94 10.96 -9.64
CA GLN A 240 -12.07 10.86 -8.20
C GLN A 240 -13.53 10.74 -7.76
N TYR A 241 -13.76 9.94 -6.74
CA TYR A 241 -15.07 9.81 -6.10
C TYR A 241 -14.92 9.39 -4.64
N VAL A 242 -15.91 9.75 -3.83
CA VAL A 242 -16.13 9.22 -2.49
C VAL A 242 -17.45 8.47 -2.51
N LEU A 243 -17.43 7.20 -2.13
CA LEU A 243 -18.64 6.39 -1.92
C LEU A 243 -18.86 6.19 -0.43
N CYS A 244 -20.08 6.35 0.02
CA CYS A 244 -20.42 6.21 1.43
C CYS A 244 -21.70 5.40 1.61
N ASN A 245 -21.72 4.50 2.58
CA ASN A 245 -22.95 4.01 3.20
C ASN A 245 -23.10 4.68 4.56
N ASP A 246 -24.25 5.30 4.82
CA ASP A 246 -24.56 5.90 6.11
C ASP A 246 -25.09 4.89 7.14
N GLU A 247 -25.43 5.38 8.34
CA GLU A 247 -25.95 4.54 9.41
C GLU A 247 -27.27 3.82 9.06
N THR A 248 -28.00 4.30 8.05
CA THR A 248 -29.24 3.70 7.55
C THR A 248 -29.00 2.69 6.44
N GLY A 249 -27.76 2.58 5.94
CA GLY A 249 -27.38 1.77 4.78
C GLY A 249 -27.68 2.46 3.44
N GLN A 250 -28.02 3.76 3.46
CA GLN A 250 -28.21 4.52 2.23
C GLN A 250 -26.85 4.87 1.63
N SER A 251 -26.68 4.55 0.34
CA SER A 251 -25.47 4.85 -0.40
C SER A 251 -25.49 6.25 -1.01
N TYR A 252 -24.34 6.92 -1.02
CA TYR A 252 -24.12 8.22 -1.66
C TYR A 252 -22.79 8.23 -2.41
N LYS A 253 -22.70 9.08 -3.43
CA LYS A 253 -21.49 9.34 -4.20
C LYS A 253 -21.23 10.84 -4.27
N ASP A 254 -20.02 11.26 -3.90
CA ASP A 254 -19.54 12.63 -4.05
C ASP A 254 -18.35 12.65 -5.01
N ILE A 255 -18.36 13.55 -6.00
CA ILE A 255 -17.27 13.74 -6.97
C ILE A 255 -16.60 15.13 -6.82
N GLU A 256 -17.26 16.05 -6.12
CA GLU A 256 -16.76 17.39 -5.84
C GLU A 256 -16.18 17.46 -4.42
N PHE A 257 -14.90 17.07 -4.30
CA PHE A 257 -14.18 17.12 -3.03
C PHE A 257 -12.72 17.49 -3.23
N THR A 258 -12.03 17.77 -2.13
CA THR A 258 -10.57 17.92 -2.11
C THR A 258 -9.97 16.85 -1.23
N LEU A 259 -9.04 16.09 -1.79
CA LEU A 259 -8.18 15.17 -1.07
C LEU A 259 -6.73 15.66 -1.22
N ALA A 260 -6.11 16.07 -0.12
CA ALA A 260 -4.78 16.66 -0.15
C ALA A 260 -3.84 15.97 0.85
N SER A 261 -2.65 15.62 0.39
CA SER A 261 -1.57 15.18 1.27
C SER A 261 -1.13 16.34 2.17
N SER A 262 -0.94 16.05 3.45
CA SER A 262 -0.41 16.99 4.45
C SER A 262 0.97 16.59 4.96
N LYS A 263 1.39 15.34 4.72
CA LYS A 263 2.70 14.82 5.12
C LYS A 263 3.07 13.60 4.27
N SER A 264 4.33 13.56 3.86
CA SER A 264 4.89 12.40 3.16
C SER A 264 6.01 11.73 3.98
N TRP A 265 6.33 10.50 3.59
CA TRP A 265 7.40 9.68 4.13
C TRP A 265 8.18 9.05 2.97
N VAL A 266 9.50 9.05 3.06
CA VAL A 266 10.36 8.41 2.07
C VAL A 266 10.83 7.07 2.63
N SER A 267 10.63 6.00 1.88
CA SER A 267 11.15 4.68 2.23
C SER A 267 12.67 4.67 2.23
N GLY A 268 13.28 4.15 3.29
CA GLY A 268 14.72 3.87 3.33
C GLY A 268 15.13 2.65 2.49
N HIS A 269 14.17 1.82 2.05
CA HIS A 269 14.43 0.59 1.30
C HIS A 269 14.42 0.84 -0.21
N THR A 270 13.43 1.57 -0.72
CA THR A 270 13.24 1.81 -2.16
C THR A 270 13.45 3.27 -2.56
N PHE A 271 13.50 4.18 -1.59
CA PHE A 271 13.47 5.63 -1.80
C PHE A 271 12.22 6.14 -2.50
N GLN A 272 11.14 5.35 -2.53
CA GLN A 272 9.82 5.82 -2.91
C GLN A 272 9.29 6.77 -1.84
N ASN A 273 8.63 7.84 -2.29
CA ASN A 273 7.94 8.78 -1.39
C ASN A 273 6.46 8.40 -1.35
N PHE A 274 5.86 8.30 -0.16
CA PHE A 274 4.46 7.98 0.05
C PHE A 274 3.80 9.02 0.95
N ASP A 275 2.60 9.45 0.59
CA ASP A 275 1.84 10.41 1.37
C ASP A 275 1.14 9.69 2.54
N THR A 276 1.51 10.00 3.77
CA THR A 276 1.11 9.24 4.97
C THR A 276 0.06 9.95 5.81
N CYS A 277 -0.22 11.23 5.51
CA CYS A 277 -1.31 11.97 6.11
C CYS A 277 -2.08 12.71 5.03
N TRP A 278 -3.41 12.64 5.09
CA TRP A 278 -4.32 13.19 4.10
C TRP A 278 -5.44 13.97 4.76
N LYS A 279 -5.96 14.96 4.03
CA LYS A 279 -7.11 15.76 4.45
C LYS A 279 -8.19 15.68 3.38
N LEU A 280 -9.36 15.15 3.74
CA LEU A 280 -10.56 15.11 2.89
C LEU A 280 -11.48 16.26 3.26
N LYS A 281 -11.95 17.00 2.26
CA LYS A 281 -12.97 18.05 2.41
C LYS A 281 -14.08 17.89 1.38
N ILE A 282 -15.33 17.85 1.86
CA ILE A 282 -16.55 17.89 1.02
C ILE A 282 -17.40 19.07 1.51
N PRO A 283 -17.22 20.28 0.96
CA PRO A 283 -17.87 21.49 1.49
C PRO A 283 -19.40 21.44 1.46
N SER A 284 -19.98 20.85 0.40
CA SER A 284 -21.43 20.66 0.24
C SER A 284 -22.07 19.87 1.38
N ARG A 285 -21.25 19.08 2.09
CA ARG A 285 -21.64 18.17 3.18
C ARG A 285 -21.01 18.52 4.52
N ASN A 286 -20.34 19.67 4.64
CA ASN A 286 -19.62 20.03 5.87
C ASN A 286 -18.71 18.89 6.39
N VAL A 287 -17.98 18.24 5.47
CA VAL A 287 -17.01 17.18 5.77
C VAL A 287 -15.61 17.78 5.83
N ASP A 288 -14.89 17.48 6.89
CA ASP A 288 -13.46 17.78 7.06
C ASP A 288 -12.84 16.65 7.90
N LEU A 289 -12.11 15.74 7.24
CA LEU A 289 -11.46 14.58 7.87
C LEU A 289 -9.95 14.67 7.74
N ASP A 290 -9.25 14.34 8.81
CA ASP A 290 -7.83 14.02 8.80
C ASP A 290 -7.68 12.49 8.82
N ILE A 291 -6.94 11.95 7.84
CA ILE A 291 -6.63 10.53 7.68
C ILE A 291 -5.12 10.37 7.84
N ILE A 292 -4.70 9.52 8.78
CA ILE A 292 -3.31 9.43 9.22
C ILE A 292 -2.90 7.98 9.27
N SER A 293 -1.81 7.65 8.58
CA SER A 293 -1.20 6.33 8.67
C SER A 293 -0.78 6.00 10.10
N VAL A 294 -1.07 4.78 10.55
CA VAL A 294 -0.77 4.33 11.92
C VAL A 294 0.74 4.38 12.20
N THR A 295 1.54 4.00 11.21
CA THR A 295 2.99 4.15 11.15
C THR A 295 3.39 4.44 9.71
N PRO A 296 4.36 5.34 9.45
CA PRO A 296 4.75 5.65 8.08
C PRO A 296 5.34 4.45 7.33
N ASN A 297 6.01 3.52 8.02
CA ASN A 297 6.67 2.37 7.41
C ASN A 297 5.68 1.23 7.10
N GLN A 298 4.84 1.41 6.08
CA GLN A 298 3.90 0.40 5.55
C GLN A 298 4.05 0.26 4.03
N GLU A 299 5.29 0.26 3.56
CA GLU A 299 5.61 -0.05 2.16
C GLU A 299 5.55 -1.55 1.93
N PHE A 300 4.96 -1.95 0.80
CA PHE A 300 4.95 -3.31 0.30
C PHE A 300 5.85 -3.43 -0.93
N GLN A 301 6.93 -4.21 -0.81
CA GLN A 301 7.83 -4.51 -1.92
C GLN A 301 7.40 -5.83 -2.57
N THR A 302 7.12 -5.83 -3.88
CA THR A 302 6.71 -7.02 -4.63
C THR A 302 7.00 -6.85 -6.11
N TRP A 303 7.23 -7.95 -6.80
CA TRP A 303 7.31 -8.02 -8.25
C TRP A 303 5.98 -7.76 -8.95
N LEU A 304 4.84 -7.89 -8.26
CA LEU A 304 3.53 -7.54 -8.82
C LEU A 304 3.45 -6.05 -9.18
N ARG A 305 4.17 -5.22 -8.44
CA ARG A 305 4.24 -3.76 -8.63
C ARG A 305 5.60 -3.23 -8.20
N MET A 306 6.51 -3.18 -9.16
CA MET A 306 7.86 -2.65 -8.93
C MET A 306 7.89 -1.12 -8.84
N PRO A 307 8.79 -0.53 -8.01
CA PRO A 307 9.65 -1.21 -7.03
C PRO A 307 8.92 -1.60 -5.74
N SER A 308 7.75 -0.98 -5.49
CA SER A 308 6.89 -1.16 -4.33
C SER A 308 5.62 -0.31 -4.47
N PHE A 309 4.67 -0.53 -3.57
CA PHE A 309 3.52 0.33 -3.34
C PHE A 309 3.27 0.53 -1.84
N TYR A 310 2.35 1.40 -1.46
CA TYR A 310 1.93 1.57 -0.08
C TYR A 310 0.65 0.80 0.16
N GLU A 311 0.59 0.01 1.22
CA GLU A 311 -0.64 -0.67 1.64
C GLU A 311 -0.61 -0.70 3.16
N GLY A 312 -1.45 0.10 3.81
CA GLY A 312 -1.25 0.35 5.23
C GLY A 312 -2.49 0.78 5.99
N ALA A 313 -2.50 0.43 7.27
CA ALA A 313 -3.53 0.83 8.20
C ALA A 313 -3.50 2.34 8.44
N VAL A 314 -4.68 2.94 8.48
CA VAL A 314 -4.89 4.35 8.81
C VAL A 314 -5.86 4.48 9.98
N ARG A 315 -5.74 5.59 10.71
CA ARG A 315 -6.78 6.12 11.60
C ARG A 315 -7.32 7.40 10.97
N PHE A 316 -8.58 7.71 11.22
CA PHE A 316 -9.15 8.97 10.78
C PHE A 316 -10.03 9.60 11.86
N SER A 317 -10.15 10.93 11.80
CA SER A 317 -11.07 11.68 12.65
C SER A 317 -11.39 13.03 12.02
N GLY A 318 -12.54 13.59 12.38
CA GLY A 318 -12.94 14.91 11.91
C GLY A 318 -14.44 15.09 12.04
N VAL A 319 -15.05 15.74 11.06
CA VAL A 319 -16.50 15.98 11.00
C VAL A 319 -17.11 15.45 9.71
N TRP A 320 -18.33 14.94 9.81
CA TRP A 320 -19.15 14.48 8.68
C TRP A 320 -20.60 14.92 8.84
N ASP A 321 -21.10 15.72 7.89
CA ASP A 321 -22.38 16.43 8.01
C ASP A 321 -22.46 17.22 9.34
N GLY A 322 -21.33 17.85 9.72
CA GLY A 322 -21.19 18.61 10.97
C GLY A 322 -21.12 17.80 12.27
N VAL A 323 -21.14 16.46 12.20
CA VAL A 323 -21.06 15.59 13.37
C VAL A 323 -19.64 15.01 13.50
N PRO A 324 -19.03 15.01 14.69
CA PRO A 324 -17.73 14.38 14.89
C PRO A 324 -17.75 12.88 14.55
N ILE A 325 -16.81 12.44 13.73
CA ILE A 325 -16.61 11.03 13.41
C ILE A 325 -15.14 10.65 13.58
N LYS A 326 -14.89 9.37 13.86
CA LYS A 326 -13.55 8.77 13.95
C LYS A 326 -13.61 7.31 13.60
N GLY A 327 -12.48 6.72 13.24
CA GLY A 327 -12.40 5.29 13.00
C GLY A 327 -11.06 4.89 12.41
N PHE A 328 -11.08 3.75 11.75
CA PHE A 328 -9.90 3.07 11.23
C PHE A 328 -10.14 2.62 9.80
N GLY A 329 -9.07 2.25 9.11
CA GLY A 329 -9.17 1.89 7.71
C GLY A 329 -7.87 1.37 7.14
N ALA A 330 -7.87 1.19 5.82
CA ALA A 330 -6.67 0.95 5.04
C ALA A 330 -6.52 2.02 3.95
N MET A 331 -5.29 2.24 3.53
CA MET A 331 -4.93 3.10 2.42
C MET A 331 -3.98 2.33 1.51
N GLU A 332 -4.28 2.37 0.22
CA GLU A 332 -3.41 1.86 -0.84
C GLU A 332 -2.96 3.02 -1.72
N LEU A 333 -1.65 3.17 -1.91
CA LEU A 333 -1.08 4.21 -2.77
C LEU A 333 -0.16 3.60 -3.81
N THR A 334 -0.42 3.93 -5.06
CA THR A 334 0.53 3.69 -6.14
C THR A 334 0.82 4.99 -6.89
N LYS A 335 2.04 5.09 -7.40
CA LYS A 335 2.44 6.23 -8.21
C LYS A 335 2.44 5.83 -9.68
N GLY A 336 1.97 6.75 -10.52
CA GLY A 336 2.19 6.66 -11.94
C GLY A 336 3.68 6.67 -12.25
N THR A 337 4.14 5.77 -13.10
CA THR A 337 5.57 5.63 -13.42
C THR A 337 5.94 6.30 -14.74
N ASP A 338 6.71 7.39 -14.68
CA ASP A 338 7.61 7.82 -15.76
C ASP A 338 9.04 7.33 -15.43
N GLU A 339 9.52 6.35 -16.19
CA GLU A 339 10.78 5.66 -15.94
C GLU A 339 12.01 6.58 -15.97
N LEU A 340 12.02 7.66 -16.77
CA LEU A 340 13.18 8.57 -16.87
C LEU A 340 13.17 9.63 -15.78
N LYS A 341 11.99 10.10 -15.35
CA LYS A 341 11.86 10.96 -14.15
C LYS A 341 12.19 10.18 -12.86
N SER A 342 11.96 8.86 -12.86
CA SER A 342 12.10 8.00 -11.69
C SER A 342 13.49 8.04 -11.03
N MET A 343 14.59 7.90 -11.80
CA MET A 343 15.93 7.77 -11.21
C MET A 343 16.42 9.06 -10.54
N LYS A 344 16.18 10.22 -11.16
CA LYS A 344 16.52 11.51 -10.54
C LYS A 344 15.70 11.72 -9.27
N GLN A 345 14.42 11.35 -9.29
CA GLN A 345 13.55 11.45 -8.13
C GLN A 345 14.00 10.51 -7.00
N ILE A 346 14.34 9.26 -7.32
CA ILE A 346 14.89 8.27 -6.37
C ILE A 346 16.16 8.81 -5.71
N LEU A 347 17.11 9.34 -6.49
CA LEU A 347 18.34 9.92 -5.94
C LEU A 347 18.06 11.15 -5.07
N ASN A 348 17.11 12.01 -5.45
CA ASN A 348 16.70 13.15 -4.65
C ASN A 348 16.06 12.70 -3.32
N ASN A 349 15.23 11.66 -3.35
CA ASN A 349 14.59 11.06 -2.18
C ASN A 349 15.62 10.40 -1.25
N ALA A 350 16.57 9.64 -1.80
CA ALA A 350 17.69 9.08 -1.02
C ALA A 350 18.50 10.20 -0.36
N THR A 351 18.81 11.26 -1.11
CA THR A 351 19.52 12.43 -0.58
C THR A 351 18.72 13.14 0.52
N SER A 352 17.39 13.21 0.41
CA SER A 352 16.56 13.86 1.42
C SER A 352 16.57 13.09 2.74
N LEU A 353 16.56 11.75 2.70
CA LEU A 353 16.71 10.91 3.89
C LEU A 353 18.06 11.12 4.57
N VAL A 354 19.16 11.09 3.80
CA VAL A 354 20.50 11.34 4.34
C VAL A 354 20.56 12.71 5.01
N ARG A 355 19.99 13.75 4.39
CA ARG A 355 19.93 15.09 4.99
C ARG A 355 19.11 15.13 6.28
N GLN A 356 18.01 14.37 6.37
CA GLN A 356 17.21 14.30 7.60
C GLN A 356 18.00 13.64 8.74
N GLU A 357 18.68 12.53 8.47
CA GLU A 357 19.54 11.85 9.45
C GLU A 357 20.74 12.74 9.87
N LEU A 358 21.32 13.46 8.91
CA LEU A 358 22.36 14.45 9.20
C LEU A 358 21.82 15.58 10.06
N ASP A 359 20.61 16.10 9.85
CA ASP A 359 20.04 17.17 10.70
C ASP A 359 19.82 16.73 12.15
N ILE A 360 19.55 15.44 12.38
CA ILE A 360 19.46 14.86 13.74
C ILE A 360 20.82 14.91 14.45
N CYS A 361 21.91 14.65 13.73
CA CYS A 361 23.24 14.53 14.31
C CYS A 361 24.01 15.87 14.31
N ILE A 362 24.05 16.55 13.17
CA ILE A 362 24.82 17.77 12.86
C ILE A 362 23.88 18.74 12.10
N PRO A 363 22.94 19.43 12.78
CA PRO A 363 22.01 20.34 12.12
C PRO A 363 22.73 21.53 11.52
N THR A 364 22.20 22.07 10.42
CA THR A 364 22.74 23.30 9.79
C THR A 364 22.80 24.49 10.75
N SER A 365 21.93 24.50 11.78
CA SER A 365 21.97 25.45 12.88
C SER A 365 21.91 24.70 14.22
N VAL A 366 22.95 24.85 15.04
CA VAL A 366 23.05 24.25 16.37
C VAL A 366 21.94 24.81 17.26
N ARG A 367 21.04 23.94 17.70
CA ARG A 367 19.97 24.27 18.66
C ARG A 367 20.55 24.20 20.08
N PRO A 368 20.02 24.98 21.04
CA PRO A 368 20.48 24.92 22.43
C PRO A 368 20.41 23.49 23.00
N ASN A 369 21.51 23.04 23.60
CA ASN A 369 21.73 21.70 24.14
C ASN A 369 21.70 20.56 23.10
N HIS A 370 21.83 20.85 21.80
CA HIS A 370 21.76 19.83 20.76
C HIS A 370 22.81 18.73 20.98
N PHE A 371 24.09 19.10 21.05
CA PHE A 371 25.17 18.13 21.22
C PHE A 371 25.18 17.46 22.58
N ASN A 372 24.68 18.11 23.63
CA ASN A 372 24.52 17.47 24.93
C ASN A 372 23.59 16.24 24.85
N ARG A 373 22.55 16.26 24.01
CA ARG A 373 21.68 15.10 23.82
C ARG A 373 22.41 13.92 23.16
N ILE A 374 23.37 14.22 22.30
CA ILE A 374 24.11 13.22 21.50
C ILE A 374 25.32 12.69 22.27
N THR A 375 26.16 13.59 22.79
CA THR A 375 27.45 13.27 23.41
C THR A 375 27.35 13.08 24.92
N ARG A 376 26.25 13.52 25.56
CA ARG A 376 26.08 13.63 27.01
C ARG A 376 27.08 14.59 27.68
N VAL A 377 27.71 15.46 26.90
CA VAL A 377 28.59 16.54 27.37
C VAL A 377 27.84 17.86 27.29
N ARG A 378 27.87 18.64 28.38
CA ARG A 378 27.28 19.98 28.38
C ARG A 378 28.20 20.95 27.67
N PHE A 379 27.62 21.72 26.75
CA PHE A 379 28.27 22.85 26.10
C PHE A 379 27.53 24.12 26.51
N ASP A 380 28.26 25.17 26.85
CA ASP A 380 27.66 26.49 27.03
C ASP A 380 27.39 27.17 25.66
N LYS A 381 26.73 28.33 25.69
CA LYS A 381 26.38 29.06 24.47
C LYS A 381 27.59 29.49 23.63
N TYR A 382 28.72 29.77 24.28
CA TYR A 382 29.94 30.14 23.57
C TYR A 382 30.55 28.91 22.91
N GLU A 383 30.63 27.78 23.61
CA GLU A 383 31.10 26.51 23.06
C GLU A 383 30.22 26.03 21.90
N GLU A 384 28.88 26.11 22.02
CA GLU A 384 27.96 25.77 20.93
C GLU A 384 28.17 26.66 19.69
N LYS A 385 28.44 27.95 19.89
CA LYS A 385 28.78 28.87 18.81
C LYS A 385 30.11 28.48 18.14
N VAL A 386 31.13 28.16 18.92
CA VAL A 386 32.42 27.69 18.39
C VAL A 386 32.25 26.39 17.60
N ILE A 387 31.41 25.47 18.08
CA ILE A 387 31.07 24.23 17.36
C ILE A 387 30.34 24.53 16.04
N GLN A 388 29.38 25.46 16.03
CA GLN A 388 28.73 25.90 14.80
C GLN A 388 29.78 26.37 13.77
N GLU A 389 30.59 27.35 14.14
CA GLU A 389 31.52 28.03 13.23
C GLU A 389 32.64 27.10 12.72
N ASN A 390 33.16 26.21 13.58
CA ASN A 390 34.37 25.44 13.27
C ASN A 390 34.12 23.99 12.88
N ILE A 391 32.98 23.40 13.28
CA ILE A 391 32.66 22.00 13.00
C ILE A 391 31.49 21.92 12.03
N VAL A 392 30.34 22.52 12.37
CA VAL A 392 29.12 22.41 11.56
C VAL A 392 29.27 23.11 10.21
N ASP A 393 29.70 24.38 10.22
CA ASP A 393 29.86 25.15 8.98
C ASP A 393 30.95 24.54 8.09
N ALA A 394 32.04 24.07 8.68
CA ALA A 394 33.10 23.35 7.96
C ALA A 394 32.59 22.03 7.35
N PHE A 395 31.81 21.26 8.11
CA PHE A 395 31.18 20.03 7.62
C PHE A 395 30.29 20.32 6.40
N TYR A 396 29.41 21.31 6.48
CA TYR A 396 28.53 21.65 5.36
C TYR A 396 29.27 22.30 4.18
N MET A 397 30.33 23.07 4.43
CA MET A 397 31.20 23.60 3.37
C MET A 397 31.89 22.48 2.56
N LEU A 398 32.24 21.36 3.21
CA LEU A 398 32.84 20.20 2.56
C LEU A 398 31.80 19.33 1.84
N ASN A 399 30.63 19.12 2.46
CA ASN A 399 29.61 18.17 1.99
C ASN A 399 28.54 18.79 1.07
N ASN A 400 28.33 20.10 1.07
CA ASN A 400 27.30 20.77 0.24
C ASN A 400 27.93 21.59 -0.91
N ARG A 401 28.75 20.95 -1.75
CA ARG A 401 29.41 21.59 -2.91
C ARG A 401 28.60 21.46 -4.20
N GLY A 402 27.40 22.04 -4.22
CA GLY A 402 26.69 22.36 -5.46
C GLY A 402 26.24 21.15 -6.30
N GLY A 403 25.78 20.06 -5.66
CA GLY A 403 25.04 19.00 -6.36
C GLY A 403 25.38 17.56 -5.95
N LYS A 404 26.51 17.34 -5.27
CA LYS A 404 26.83 16.05 -4.62
C LYS A 404 26.76 16.27 -3.12
N ASN A 405 25.63 15.90 -2.54
CA ASN A 405 25.48 15.83 -1.09
C ASN A 405 25.73 14.37 -0.72
N TRP A 406 26.71 14.13 0.12
CA TRP A 406 26.98 12.82 0.72
C TRP A 406 26.48 12.80 2.15
#